data_AF-A0A967MUU8-F1
#
_entry.id   AF-A0A967MUU8-F1
#
_cell.length_a   1.000
_cell.length_b   1.000
_cell.length_c   1.000
_cell.angle_alpha   90.00
_cell.angle_beta   90.00
_cell.angle_gamma   90.00
#
_symmetry.space_group_name_H-M   'P 1'
#
loop_
_entity.id
_entity.type
_entity.pdbx_description
1 polymer ?
#
loop_
_entity_poly.entity_id
_entity_poly.type
_entity_poly.pdbx_seq_one_letter_code
_entity_poly.pdbx_strand_id
1 'polypeptide(L)'
;MDWDYVERARPLGEQFIASLPVDRSCVFLTYVWTPYNARATAEVLAVELGGTLVSPQLAGLETFDSSHLEPESAERFAQAFLDKAGPELARCLEVEQPPGPIASAGG
;
A
#
# COMPACT_ATOMS: atom_id res chain seq x y z
N MET A 1 9.44 14.04 7.91
CA MET A 1 9.00 14.16 6.50
C MET A 1 10.16 14.72 5.72
N ASP A 2 10.51 14.08 4.61
CA ASP A 2 11.69 14.39 3.79
C ASP A 2 11.25 14.97 2.45
N TRP A 3 11.29 16.30 2.32
CA TRP A 3 10.84 17.01 1.13
C TRP A 3 11.78 16.84 -0.06
N ASP A 4 13.10 16.82 0.18
CA ASP A 4 14.11 16.61 -0.87
C ASP A 4 13.94 15.24 -1.55
N TYR A 5 13.50 14.23 -0.80
CA TYR A 5 13.11 12.95 -1.38
C TYR A 5 11.88 13.07 -2.27
N VAL A 6 10.81 13.72 -1.80
CA VAL A 6 9.56 13.89 -2.57
C VAL A 6 9.81 14.63 -3.87
N GLU A 7 10.55 15.74 -3.83
CA GLU A 7 10.86 16.56 -5.01
C GLU A 7 11.62 15.78 -6.09
N ARG A 8 12.56 14.90 -5.68
CA ARG A 8 13.30 14.05 -6.62
C ARG A 8 12.48 12.86 -7.11
N ALA A 9 11.68 12.25 -6.25
CA ALA A 9 10.92 11.05 -6.57
C ALA A 9 9.69 11.33 -7.44
N ARG A 10 9.02 12.47 -7.23
CA ARG A 10 7.79 12.84 -7.94
C ARG A 10 7.91 12.78 -9.46
N PRO A 11 8.82 13.51 -10.14
CA PRO A 11 8.86 13.51 -11.60
C PRO A 11 9.15 12.12 -12.20
N LEU A 12 9.94 11.30 -11.49
CA LEU A 12 10.19 9.90 -11.88
C LEU A 12 8.93 9.05 -11.73
N GLY A 13 8.19 9.22 -10.63
CA GLY A 13 6.92 8.56 -10.39
C GLY A 13 5.87 8.95 -11.42
N GLU A 14 5.74 10.23 -11.74
CA GLU A 14 4.81 10.74 -12.76
C GLU A 14 5.12 10.13 -14.14
N GLN A 15 6.40 10.11 -14.53
CA GLN A 15 6.83 9.50 -15.79
C GLN A 15 6.54 8.00 -15.82
N PHE A 16 6.85 7.28 -14.73
CA PHE A 16 6.57 5.86 -14.63
C PHE A 16 5.07 5.57 -14.74
N ILE A 17 4.25 6.25 -13.95
CA ILE A 17 2.79 6.08 -13.95
C ILE A 17 2.20 6.40 -15.33
N ALA A 18 2.67 7.46 -15.99
CA ALA A 18 2.21 7.82 -17.33
C ALA A 18 2.53 6.76 -18.39
N SER A 19 3.50 5.88 -18.14
CA SER A 19 3.88 4.79 -19.05
C SER A 19 3.05 3.51 -18.86
N LEU A 20 2.29 3.40 -17.78
CA LEU A 20 1.54 2.18 -17.47
C LEU A 20 0.24 2.11 -18.31
N PRO A 21 -0.10 0.94 -18.89
CA PRO A 21 -1.33 0.75 -19.66
C PRO A 21 -2.53 0.45 -18.73
N VAL A 22 -2.71 1.25 -17.68
CA VAL A 22 -3.80 1.11 -16.70
C VAL A 22 -4.42 2.47 -16.42
N ASP A 23 -5.67 2.49 -15.94
CA ASP A 23 -6.28 3.72 -15.46
C ASP A 23 -5.46 4.28 -14.28
N ARG A 24 -5.25 5.60 -14.25
CA ARG A 24 -4.53 6.25 -13.14
C ARG A 24 -5.21 6.03 -11.80
N SER A 25 -6.54 5.92 -11.77
CA SER A 25 -7.30 5.62 -10.56
C SER A 25 -7.05 4.20 -10.03
N CYS A 26 -6.39 3.35 -10.82
CA CYS A 26 -6.01 1.99 -10.46
C CYS A 26 -4.53 1.85 -10.09
N VAL A 27 -3.85 2.98 -9.89
CA VAL A 27 -2.48 3.03 -9.38
C VAL A 27 -2.50 3.59 -7.96
N PHE A 28 -1.93 2.82 -7.02
CA PHE A 28 -1.73 3.26 -5.65
C PHE A 28 -0.30 2.96 -5.22
N LEU A 29 0.20 3.75 -4.25
CA LEU A 29 1.53 3.56 -3.70
C LEU A 29 1.46 2.56 -2.55
N THR A 30 2.48 1.70 -2.42
CA THR A 30 2.65 0.81 -1.28
C THR A 30 4.13 0.69 -0.91
N TYR A 31 4.39 0.24 0.31
CA TYR A 31 5.70 -0.20 0.77
C TYR A 31 5.49 -1.32 1.80
N VAL A 32 6.47 -2.21 1.96
CA VAL A 32 6.48 -3.25 2.98
C VAL A 32 6.91 -2.67 4.32
N TRP A 33 6.29 -3.13 5.41
CA TRP A 33 6.66 -2.65 6.74
C TRP A 33 8.14 -2.94 7.08
N THR A 34 8.79 -1.94 7.70
CA THR A 34 10.07 -2.01 8.42
C THR A 34 9.99 -0.99 9.57
N PRO A 35 10.77 -1.15 10.66
CA PRO A 35 10.83 -0.17 11.75
C PRO A 35 11.20 1.25 11.31
N TYR A 36 11.83 1.40 10.14
CA TYR A 36 12.41 2.67 9.67
C TYR A 36 11.60 3.37 8.58
N ASN A 37 10.39 2.91 8.29
CA ASN A 37 9.59 3.48 7.20
C ASN A 37 9.26 4.96 7.43
N ALA A 38 9.56 5.78 6.43
CA ALA A 38 9.18 7.19 6.40
C ALA A 38 7.72 7.36 5.91
N ARG A 39 6.75 6.87 6.70
CA ARG A 39 5.33 6.83 6.31
C ARG A 39 4.81 8.18 5.81
N ALA A 40 5.05 9.26 6.56
CA ALA A 40 4.60 10.59 6.19
C ALA A 40 5.15 11.05 4.83
N THR A 41 6.40 10.70 4.50
CA THR A 41 7.00 10.99 3.19
C THR A 41 6.29 10.21 2.09
N ALA A 42 5.98 8.93 2.31
CA ALA A 42 5.25 8.11 1.35
C ALA A 42 3.79 8.57 1.16
N GLU A 43 3.12 9.02 2.23
CA GLU A 43 1.76 9.58 2.15
C GLU A 43 1.74 10.83 1.28
N VAL A 44 2.69 11.76 1.49
CA VAL A 44 2.81 12.94 0.64
C VAL A 44 3.12 12.56 -0.81
N LEU A 45 4.10 11.68 -1.04
CA LEU A 45 4.43 11.26 -2.40
C LEU A 45 3.23 10.63 -3.12
N ALA A 46 2.42 9.82 -2.42
CA ALA A 46 1.22 9.24 -3.00
C ALA A 46 0.20 10.32 -3.42
N VAL A 47 -0.07 11.30 -2.56
CA VAL A 47 -0.96 12.43 -2.86
C VAL A 47 -0.47 13.21 -4.08
N GLU A 48 0.84 13.45 -4.13
CA GLU A 48 1.48 14.24 -5.18
C GLU A 48 1.52 13.53 -6.53
N LEU A 49 1.45 12.20 -6.53
CA LEU A 49 1.28 11.37 -7.72
C LEU A 49 -0.20 11.19 -8.11
N GLY A 50 -1.13 11.84 -7.41
CA GLY A 50 -2.57 11.74 -7.64
C GLY A 50 -3.21 10.43 -7.16
N GLY A 51 -2.53 9.68 -6.29
CA GLY A 51 -2.97 8.40 -5.75
C GLY A 51 -3.14 8.40 -4.23
N THR A 52 -3.16 7.20 -3.66
CA THR A 52 -3.23 6.99 -2.21
C THR A 52 -2.15 6.01 -1.75
N LEU A 53 -1.75 6.09 -0.48
CA LEU A 53 -0.86 5.12 0.13
C LEU A 53 -1.68 3.95 0.72
N VAL A 54 -1.47 2.76 0.18
CA VAL A 54 -2.02 1.50 0.67
C VAL A 54 -0.91 0.67 1.30
N SER A 55 -0.63 0.94 2.57
CA SER A 55 0.27 0.14 3.40
C SER A 55 -0.30 0.02 4.81
N PRO A 56 -0.59 -1.19 5.32
CA PRO A 56 -1.17 -1.39 6.65
C PRO A 56 -0.17 -1.05 7.77
N GLN A 57 -0.69 -0.61 8.90
CA GLN A 57 0.09 -0.39 10.12
C GLN A 57 -0.24 -1.53 11.09
N LEU A 58 0.70 -2.46 11.24
CA LEU A 58 0.57 -3.60 12.15
C LEU A 58 1.60 -3.48 13.27
N ALA A 59 1.21 -3.88 14.47
CA ALA A 59 2.12 -4.02 15.59
C ALA A 59 2.69 -5.45 15.65
N GLY A 60 3.86 -5.58 16.30
CA GLY A 60 4.49 -6.88 16.55
C GLY A 60 4.89 -7.61 15.26
N LEU A 61 5.41 -6.86 14.28
CA LEU A 61 6.12 -7.45 13.14
C LEU A 61 7.61 -7.52 13.45
N GLU A 62 8.26 -8.56 12.95
CA GLU A 62 9.66 -8.86 13.18
C GLU A 62 10.44 -8.89 11.86
N THR A 63 11.73 -8.59 11.95
CA THR A 63 12.66 -8.61 10.82
C THR A 63 13.87 -9.45 11.15
N PHE A 64 14.38 -10.24 10.20
CA PHE A 64 15.58 -11.06 10.42
C PHE A 64 16.90 -10.26 10.28
N ASP A 65 16.87 -9.09 9.62
CA ASP A 65 18.06 -8.26 9.35
C ASP A 65 17.84 -6.75 9.62
N SER A 66 16.83 -6.42 10.42
CA SER A 66 16.37 -5.03 10.67
C SER A 66 15.67 -4.35 9.48
N SER A 67 15.54 -4.99 8.33
CA SER A 67 14.90 -4.41 7.14
C SER A 67 13.78 -5.29 6.57
N HIS A 68 14.04 -6.58 6.44
CA HIS A 68 13.17 -7.54 5.79
C HIS A 68 12.40 -8.37 6.83
N LEU A 69 11.09 -8.51 6.60
CA LEU A 69 10.19 -9.23 7.48
C LEU A 69 10.58 -10.71 7.61
N GLU A 70 10.44 -11.24 8.84
CA GLU A 70 10.37 -12.69 9.06
C GLU A 70 9.18 -13.29 8.30
N PRO A 71 9.23 -14.56 7.87
CA PRO A 71 8.16 -15.17 7.07
C PRO A 71 6.75 -15.02 7.68
N GLU A 72 6.60 -15.24 8.98
CA GLU A 72 5.31 -15.08 9.69
C GLU A 72 4.82 -13.62 9.65
N SER A 73 5.73 -12.67 9.82
CA SER A 73 5.41 -11.24 9.76
C SER A 73 5.06 -10.80 8.34
N ALA A 74 5.72 -11.38 7.32
CA ALA A 74 5.43 -11.13 5.92
C ALA A 74 4.03 -11.63 5.53
N GLU A 75 3.64 -12.82 5.99
CA GLU A 75 2.29 -13.37 5.76
C GLU A 75 1.22 -12.48 6.41
N ARG A 76 1.40 -12.10 7.67
CA ARG A 76 0.49 -11.18 8.38
C ARG A 76 0.37 -9.83 7.68
N PHE A 77 1.49 -9.27 7.23
CA PHE A 77 1.50 -8.01 6.48
C PHE A 77 0.79 -8.14 5.13
N ALA A 78 1.06 -9.21 4.37
CA ALA A 78 0.46 -9.46 3.08
C ALA A 78 -1.07 -9.63 3.18
N GLN A 79 -1.55 -10.37 4.18
CA GLN A 79 -2.98 -10.51 4.45
C GLN A 79 -3.62 -9.14 4.73
N ALA A 80 -3.05 -8.35 5.65
CA ALA A 80 -3.58 -7.02 5.96
C ALA A 80 -3.52 -6.04 4.78
N PHE A 81 -2.52 -6.19 3.90
CA PHE A 81 -2.43 -5.42 2.66
C PHE A 81 -3.58 -5.81 1.72
N LEU A 82 -3.81 -7.11 1.50
CA LEU A 82 -4.90 -7.59 0.64
C LEU A 82 -6.28 -7.25 1.20
N ASP A 83 -6.48 -7.30 2.52
CA ASP A 83 -7.75 -6.88 3.14
C ASP A 83 -8.05 -5.40 2.85
N LYS A 84 -7.00 -4.57 2.78
CA LYS A 84 -7.12 -3.12 2.53
C LYS A 84 -7.17 -2.77 1.04
N ALA A 85 -6.34 -3.40 0.22
CA ALA A 85 -6.20 -3.11 -1.21
C ALA A 85 -7.21 -3.89 -2.06
N GLY A 86 -7.67 -5.04 -1.59
CA GLY A 86 -8.49 -6.00 -2.31
C GLY A 86 -9.76 -5.42 -2.92
N PRO A 87 -10.55 -4.61 -2.20
CA PRO A 87 -11.73 -3.97 -2.77
C PRO A 87 -11.44 -3.09 -3.98
N GLU A 88 -10.37 -2.28 -3.89
CA GLU A 88 -9.98 -1.38 -4.97
C GLU A 88 -9.35 -2.14 -6.14
N LEU A 89 -8.54 -3.16 -5.85
CA LEU A 89 -7.99 -4.06 -6.85
C LEU A 89 -9.09 -4.78 -7.64
N ALA A 90 -10.11 -5.31 -6.96
CA ALA A 90 -11.22 -5.97 -7.63
C ALA A 90 -12.04 -5.00 -8.48
N ARG A 91 -12.29 -3.78 -7.98
CA ARG A 91 -12.92 -2.70 -8.76
C ARG A 91 -12.16 -2.43 -10.05
N CYS A 92 -10.83 -2.34 -9.96
CA CYS A 92 -9.95 -2.08 -11.09
C CYS A 92 -9.84 -3.24 -12.10
N LEU A 93 -10.02 -4.47 -11.62
CA LEU A 93 -10.01 -5.66 -12.46
C LEU A 93 -11.40 -6.01 -13.01
N GLU A 94 -12.43 -5.23 -12.67
CA GLU A 94 -13.84 -5.53 -12.96
C GLU A 94 -14.27 -6.93 -12.47
N VAL A 95 -13.63 -7.41 -11.41
CA VAL A 95 -13.95 -8.70 -10.79
C VAL A 95 -14.98 -8.48 -9.69
N GLU A 96 -16.07 -9.26 -9.73
CA GLU A 96 -17.08 -9.24 -8.69
C GLU A 96 -16.45 -9.62 -7.33
N GLN A 97 -16.61 -8.74 -6.33
CA GLN A 97 -16.12 -8.98 -4.98
C GLN A 97 -16.85 -10.20 -4.38
N PRO A 98 -16.16 -11.17 -3.75
CA PRO A 98 -16.85 -12.14 -2.92
C PRO A 98 -17.56 -11.40 -1.76
N PRO A 99 -18.74 -11.84 -1.32
CA PRO A 99 -19.46 -11.19 -0.23
C PRO A 99 -18.57 -11.14 1.00
N GLY A 100 -18.37 -9.93 1.55
CA GLY A 100 -17.58 -9.71 2.77
C GLY A 100 -18.14 -10.48 3.98
N PRO A 101 -17.36 -10.61 5.06
CA PRO A 101 -17.85 -11.28 6.27
C PRO A 101 -19.11 -10.58 6.78
N ILE A 102 -20.20 -11.36 6.87
CA ILE A 102 -21.45 -10.91 7.47
C ILE A 102 -21.12 -10.48 8.89
N ALA A 103 -21.37 -9.21 9.23
CA ALA A 103 -21.27 -8.73 10.60
C ALA A 103 -22.10 -9.67 11.49
N SER A 104 -21.45 -10.33 12.44
CA SER A 104 -22.14 -11.20 13.38
C SER A 104 -23.19 -10.36 14.11
N ALA A 105 -24.46 -10.67 13.85
CA ALA A 105 -25.56 -10.15 14.64
C ALA A 105 -25.28 -10.52 16.10
N GLY A 106 -25.19 -9.49 16.95
CA GLY A 106 -25.10 -9.68 18.38
C GLY A 106 -26.29 -10.48 18.90
N GLY A 107 -26.01 -11.38 19.84
CA GLY A 107 -26.96 -12.11 20.66
C GLY A 107 -26.38 -12.28 22.05
#